data_AF-H0VHI1-F1
#
_entry.id   AF-H0VHI1-F1
#
_cell.length_a   1.000
_cell.length_b   1.000
_cell.length_c   1.000
_cell.angle_alpha   90.00
_cell.angle_beta   90.00
_cell.angle_gamma   90.00
#
_symmetry.space_group_name_H-M   'P 1'
#
loop_
_entity.id
_entity.type
_entity.pdbx_description
1 polymer ?
#
loop_
_entity_poly.entity_id
_entity_poly.type
_entity_poly.pdbx_seq_one_letter_code
_entity_poly.pdbx_strand_id
1 'polypeptide(L)'
;TAERTSKSERQMRRKALPPRAEKMAVDQDWPSVYPVAAPFKPSVVPLPVRMGYPVKRGVPMVKEGNLELIKIPNFLHLTPVAIKKHCQALKDFCTEWPAALDSDEKCEKHFPIEIDTVDYVSSGPSIRNPKARQVTLRVNCSRLNLDDHAKKKLIKLVGERYCKTTDVLTIKTDRCPLKRQNYDYAMYLLTVLYHESWKTEEWEKNKTEADMEEYIWKNSSSEKRTLETLLQINAAENKMQVNKEELLGTKEVEDYQKSLTSLKNEGENEITLSQYKESVKRLLNFTG
;
A
#
# COMPACT_ATOMS: atom_id res chain seq x y z
N THR A 1 79.46 -31.97 -40.83
CA THR A 1 78.98 -32.78 -39.69
C THR A 1 78.66 -31.84 -38.55
N ALA A 2 77.38 -31.49 -38.37
CA ALA A 2 76.93 -30.59 -37.31
C ALA A 2 76.35 -31.44 -36.17
N GLU A 3 76.96 -31.37 -35.00
CA GLU A 3 76.50 -32.04 -33.79
C GLU A 3 75.10 -31.56 -33.41
N ARG A 4 74.16 -32.51 -33.34
CA ARG A 4 72.83 -32.29 -32.75
C ARG A 4 72.99 -32.20 -31.23
N THR A 5 72.92 -31.00 -30.68
CA THR A 5 72.72 -30.78 -29.25
C THR A 5 71.43 -31.45 -28.77
N SER A 6 71.55 -32.28 -27.72
CA SER A 6 70.49 -33.09 -27.14
C SER A 6 69.35 -32.24 -26.56
N LYS A 7 68.10 -32.54 -26.94
CA LYS A 7 66.86 -32.03 -26.32
C LYS A 7 66.70 -32.53 -24.87
N SER A 8 67.57 -32.12 -23.94
CA SER A 8 67.45 -32.49 -22.52
C SER A 8 67.44 -31.31 -21.56
N GLU A 9 66.92 -30.16 -21.98
CA GLU A 9 66.35 -29.21 -21.03
C GLU A 9 64.83 -29.42 -21.00
N ARG A 10 64.38 -30.41 -20.21
CA ARG A 10 63.02 -30.39 -19.69
C ARG A 10 62.87 -29.04 -18.97
N GLN A 11 62.12 -28.10 -19.55
CA GLN A 11 61.75 -26.84 -18.91
C GLN A 11 61.46 -27.12 -17.42
N MET A 12 62.26 -26.55 -16.51
CA MET A 12 62.05 -26.73 -15.07
C MET A 12 60.58 -26.43 -14.76
N ARG A 13 59.87 -27.37 -14.14
CA ARG A 13 58.46 -27.20 -13.78
C ARG A 13 58.32 -25.90 -12.98
N ARG A 14 57.46 -25.00 -13.46
CA ARG A 14 57.16 -23.73 -12.79
C ARG A 14 56.65 -24.00 -11.37
N LYS A 15 57.34 -23.47 -10.36
CA LYS A 15 56.93 -23.54 -8.95
C LYS A 15 55.96 -22.42 -8.63
N ALA A 16 54.94 -22.72 -7.82
CA ALA A 16 54.04 -21.70 -7.28
C ALA A 16 54.78 -20.83 -6.25
N LEU A 17 54.47 -19.54 -6.24
CA LEU A 17 54.94 -18.62 -5.20
C LEU A 17 54.14 -18.81 -3.91
N PRO A 18 54.68 -18.43 -2.74
CA PRO A 18 53.94 -18.46 -1.49
C PRO A 18 52.69 -17.55 -1.55
N PRO A 19 51.62 -17.88 -0.80
CA PRO A 19 50.39 -17.11 -0.77
C PRO A 19 50.63 -15.69 -0.23
N ARG A 20 49.87 -14.72 -0.75
CA ARG A 20 49.96 -13.32 -0.31
C ARG A 20 49.63 -13.15 1.18
N ALA A 21 48.79 -14.02 1.73
CA ALA A 21 48.40 -14.03 3.13
C ALA A 21 49.58 -14.04 4.12
N GLU A 22 50.71 -14.67 3.77
CA GLU A 22 51.91 -14.72 4.63
C GLU A 22 52.63 -13.36 4.77
N LYS A 23 52.40 -12.44 3.84
CA LYS A 23 53.04 -11.11 3.83
C LYS A 23 52.14 -10.01 4.40
N MET A 24 50.96 -10.36 4.86
CA MET A 24 49.95 -9.39 5.33
C MET A 24 50.24 -8.98 6.76
N ALA A 25 50.20 -7.67 7.03
CA ALA A 25 50.22 -7.15 8.39
C ALA A 25 48.85 -7.34 9.06
N VAL A 26 48.83 -7.48 10.39
CA VAL A 26 47.60 -7.72 11.17
C VAL A 26 46.70 -6.49 11.21
N ASP A 27 47.30 -5.30 11.16
CA ASP A 27 46.67 -3.97 11.24
C ASP A 27 46.40 -3.32 9.87
N GLN A 28 46.55 -4.07 8.78
CA GLN A 28 46.33 -3.56 7.42
C GLN A 28 44.85 -3.21 7.15
N ASP A 29 44.64 -2.34 6.16
CA ASP A 29 43.31 -1.96 5.66
C ASP A 29 42.68 -3.10 4.83
N TRP A 30 41.83 -3.91 5.47
CA TRP A 30 41.12 -5.00 4.80
C TRP A 30 40.26 -4.57 3.58
N PRO A 31 39.49 -3.45 3.61
CA PRO A 31 38.79 -2.92 2.45
C PRO A 31 39.66 -2.77 1.19
N SER A 32 40.94 -2.41 1.33
CA SER A 32 41.88 -2.32 0.21
C SER A 32 42.27 -3.70 -0.36
N VAL A 33 42.23 -4.75 0.46
CA VAL A 33 42.50 -6.14 0.04
C VAL A 33 41.31 -6.74 -0.72
N TYR A 34 40.09 -6.45 -0.27
CA TYR A 34 38.86 -7.02 -0.81
C TYR A 34 37.82 -5.91 -1.13
N PRO A 35 38.06 -5.08 -2.16
CA PRO A 35 37.27 -3.88 -2.39
C PRO A 35 35.87 -4.14 -2.96
N VAL A 36 35.69 -5.24 -3.70
CA VAL A 36 34.44 -5.56 -4.42
C VAL A 36 34.07 -7.04 -4.24
N ALA A 37 32.85 -7.39 -4.64
CA ALA A 37 32.40 -8.78 -4.67
C ALA A 37 33.35 -9.63 -5.53
N ALA A 38 33.91 -10.68 -4.92
CA ALA A 38 34.84 -11.59 -5.58
C ALA A 38 34.71 -13.00 -5.02
N PRO A 39 35.04 -14.04 -5.79
CA PRO A 39 35.07 -15.41 -5.31
C PRO A 39 36.13 -15.58 -4.23
N PHE A 40 35.89 -16.48 -3.28
CA PHE A 40 36.80 -16.75 -2.18
C PHE A 40 38.19 -17.15 -2.69
N LYS A 41 39.20 -16.33 -2.36
CA LYS A 41 40.61 -16.53 -2.77
C LYS A 41 41.44 -17.00 -1.55
N PRO A 42 41.71 -18.32 -1.40
CA PRO A 42 42.39 -18.85 -0.21
C PRO A 42 43.80 -18.28 0.00
N SER A 43 44.48 -17.89 -1.09
CA SER A 43 45.81 -17.28 -1.06
C SER A 43 45.84 -15.83 -0.57
N VAL A 44 44.69 -15.15 -0.55
CA VAL A 44 44.54 -13.73 -0.15
C VAL A 44 43.91 -13.61 1.23
N VAL A 45 43.00 -14.51 1.61
CA VAL A 45 42.30 -14.42 2.89
C VAL A 45 43.20 -14.97 4.02
N PRO A 46 43.64 -14.14 5.00
CA PRO A 46 44.59 -14.52 6.04
C PRO A 46 43.90 -15.20 7.24
N LEU A 47 42.80 -15.91 7.00
CA LEU A 47 42.05 -16.64 8.03
C LEU A 47 42.21 -18.15 7.80
N PRO A 48 42.43 -18.95 8.87
CA PRO A 48 42.51 -20.41 8.78
C PRO A 48 41.12 -21.05 8.79
N VAL A 49 40.24 -20.61 7.88
CA VAL A 49 38.87 -21.13 7.76
C VAL A 49 38.88 -22.58 7.25
N ARG A 50 38.00 -23.42 7.80
CA ARG A 50 37.79 -24.80 7.38
C ARG A 50 36.30 -25.03 7.14
N MET A 51 35.96 -25.87 6.16
CA MET A 51 34.57 -26.18 5.82
C MET A 51 34.45 -27.57 5.21
N GLY A 52 33.33 -28.24 5.44
CA GLY A 52 33.03 -29.58 4.93
C GLY A 52 32.79 -30.58 6.06
N TYR A 53 31.99 -31.62 5.78
CA TYR A 53 31.69 -32.64 6.77
C TYR A 53 32.95 -33.46 7.11
N PRO A 54 33.33 -33.58 8.40
CA PRO A 54 34.51 -34.33 8.78
C PRO A 54 34.29 -35.83 8.58
N VAL A 55 35.33 -36.54 8.16
CA VAL A 55 35.35 -38.02 8.22
C VAL A 55 35.37 -38.49 9.68
N LYS A 56 35.01 -39.75 9.95
CA LYS A 56 35.09 -40.32 11.31
C LYS A 56 36.49 -40.11 11.88
N ARG A 57 36.59 -39.48 13.06
CA ARG A 57 37.85 -39.08 13.72
C ARG A 57 38.72 -38.11 12.90
N GLY A 58 38.12 -37.34 11.98
CA GLY A 58 38.81 -36.34 11.15
C GLY A 58 38.42 -34.90 11.47
N VAL A 59 39.05 -33.96 10.77
CA VAL A 59 38.75 -32.53 10.83
C VAL A 59 38.15 -32.04 9.51
N PRO A 60 37.38 -30.94 9.50
CA PRO A 60 36.91 -30.30 8.27
C PRO A 60 38.07 -29.91 7.34
N MET A 61 37.80 -29.94 6.04
CA MET A 61 38.79 -29.64 5.00
C MET A 61 39.29 -28.19 5.14
N VAL A 62 40.59 -28.00 4.85
CA VAL A 62 41.24 -26.67 4.82
C VAL A 62 40.66 -25.77 3.73
N LYS A 63 41.11 -24.52 3.64
CA LYS A 63 40.61 -23.56 2.64
C LYS A 63 41.20 -23.76 1.25
N GLU A 64 42.40 -24.34 1.15
CA GLU A 64 43.10 -24.59 -0.10
C GLU A 64 42.37 -25.68 -0.90
N GLY A 65 41.88 -25.33 -2.09
CA GLY A 65 41.17 -26.27 -2.97
C GLY A 65 39.74 -26.61 -2.53
N ASN A 66 39.19 -25.93 -1.52
CA ASN A 66 37.87 -26.24 -0.98
C ASN A 66 36.75 -25.60 -1.79
N LEU A 67 36.03 -26.41 -2.55
CA LEU A 67 34.95 -25.96 -3.42
C LEU A 67 33.73 -25.44 -2.65
N GLU A 68 33.47 -25.93 -1.44
CA GLU A 68 32.34 -25.46 -0.62
C GLU A 68 32.51 -23.98 -0.23
N LEU A 69 33.74 -23.54 0.04
CA LEU A 69 34.03 -22.13 0.32
C LEU A 69 33.88 -21.22 -0.92
N ILE A 70 34.03 -21.75 -2.13
CA ILE A 70 33.85 -21.00 -3.38
C ILE A 70 32.36 -20.77 -3.68
N LYS A 71 31.50 -21.74 -3.33
CA LYS A 71 30.05 -21.65 -3.55
C LYS A 71 29.38 -20.58 -2.69
N ILE A 72 29.95 -20.25 -1.53
CA ILE A 72 29.38 -19.26 -0.61
C ILE A 72 29.50 -17.84 -1.21
N PRO A 73 28.38 -17.08 -1.32
CA PRO A 73 28.44 -15.65 -1.59
C PRO A 73 29.00 -14.94 -0.35
N ASN A 74 30.31 -14.75 -0.32
CA ASN A 74 30.99 -14.17 0.82
C ASN A 74 30.76 -12.64 0.94
N PHE A 75 30.83 -12.13 2.16
CA PHE A 75 30.63 -10.72 2.49
C PHE A 75 31.94 -10.02 2.86
N LEU A 76 33.08 -10.54 2.40
CA LEU A 76 34.41 -10.04 2.76
C LEU A 76 34.66 -8.59 2.32
N HIS A 77 33.96 -8.10 1.29
CA HIS A 77 34.00 -6.72 0.82
C HIS A 77 33.02 -5.79 1.58
N LEU A 78 32.07 -6.35 2.34
CA LEU A 78 31.05 -5.62 3.08
C LEU A 78 31.28 -5.72 4.59
N THR A 79 32.53 -5.58 5.02
CA THR A 79 32.85 -5.50 6.45
C THR A 79 32.32 -4.20 7.07
N PRO A 80 32.08 -4.14 8.39
CA PRO A 80 31.60 -2.91 9.04
C PRO A 80 32.50 -1.69 8.80
N VAL A 81 33.82 -1.90 8.70
CA VAL A 81 34.79 -0.83 8.39
C VAL A 81 34.58 -0.30 6.97
N ALA A 82 34.42 -1.20 5.99
CA ALA A 82 34.11 -0.81 4.60
C ALA A 82 32.77 -0.05 4.53
N ILE A 83 31.71 -0.56 5.16
CA ILE A 83 30.38 0.07 5.14
C ILE A 83 30.44 1.49 5.70
N LYS A 84 31.09 1.71 6.85
CA LYS A 84 31.24 3.05 7.44
C LYS A 84 31.95 4.01 6.47
N LYS A 85 33.04 3.56 5.84
CA LYS A 85 33.80 4.37 4.86
C LYS A 85 32.97 4.66 3.60
N HIS A 86 32.26 3.66 3.07
CA HIS A 86 31.39 3.82 1.91
C HIS A 86 30.24 4.78 2.21
N CYS A 87 29.49 4.58 3.30
CA CYS A 87 28.39 5.45 3.69
C CYS A 87 28.85 6.89 3.94
N GLN A 88 30.04 7.09 4.53
CA GLN A 88 30.57 8.44 4.74
C GLN A 88 30.82 9.18 3.41
N ALA A 89 31.31 8.48 2.38
CA ALA A 89 31.48 9.06 1.05
C ALA A 89 30.14 9.24 0.29
N LEU A 90 29.12 8.44 0.63
CA LEU A 90 27.80 8.53 0.00
C LEU A 90 26.90 9.62 0.59
N LYS A 91 27.24 10.16 1.77
CA LYS A 91 26.44 11.22 2.43
C LYS A 91 26.26 12.45 1.56
N ASP A 92 27.26 12.81 0.76
CA ASP A 92 27.22 13.99 -0.12
C ASP A 92 26.16 13.88 -1.23
N PHE A 93 25.66 12.67 -1.50
CA PHE A 93 24.59 12.42 -2.48
C PHE A 93 23.20 12.41 -1.85
N CYS A 94 23.10 12.38 -0.52
CA CYS A 94 21.83 12.37 0.19
C CYS A 94 21.30 13.80 0.38
N THR A 95 19.97 13.92 0.50
CA THR A 95 19.30 15.17 0.88
C THR A 95 18.58 14.96 2.19
N GLU A 96 18.49 16.02 3.00
CA GLU A 96 17.78 15.95 4.28
C GLU A 96 16.27 15.80 4.06
N TRP A 97 15.64 14.97 4.88
CA TRP A 97 14.19 14.83 4.89
C TRP A 97 13.53 16.10 5.48
N PRO A 98 12.43 16.63 4.89
CA PRO A 98 11.77 17.83 5.41
C PRO A 98 11.29 17.66 6.86
N ALA A 99 11.86 18.44 7.79
CA ALA A 99 11.54 18.35 9.22
C ALA A 99 10.08 18.68 9.58
N ALA A 100 9.36 19.40 8.70
CA ALA A 100 7.94 19.68 8.89
C ALA A 100 7.03 18.45 8.70
N LEU A 101 7.53 17.41 8.02
CA LEU A 101 6.83 16.15 7.74
C LEU A 101 7.30 15.06 8.72
N ASP A 102 7.01 15.29 10.00
CA ASP A 102 7.36 14.42 11.12
C ASP A 102 6.31 13.31 11.39
N SER A 103 5.08 13.48 10.92
CA SER A 103 3.99 12.50 11.05
C SER A 103 3.24 12.26 9.76
N ASP A 104 2.69 11.05 9.62
CA ASP A 104 1.92 10.63 8.43
C ASP A 104 0.66 11.48 8.23
N GLU A 105 0.04 11.97 9.32
CA GLU A 105 -1.13 12.86 9.24
C GLU A 105 -0.79 14.21 8.56
N LYS A 106 0.40 14.75 8.81
CA LYS A 106 0.88 15.98 8.14
C LYS A 106 1.22 15.67 6.68
N CYS A 107 1.82 14.52 6.40
CA CYS A 107 2.08 14.07 5.03
C CYS A 107 0.77 13.98 4.24
N GLU A 108 -0.26 13.31 4.75
CA GLU A 108 -1.56 13.18 4.07
C GLU A 108 -2.26 14.54 3.88
N LYS A 109 -2.07 15.48 4.83
CA LYS A 109 -2.62 16.83 4.71
C LYS A 109 -2.00 17.63 3.57
N HIS A 110 -0.69 17.57 3.39
CA HIS A 110 0.02 18.34 2.36
C HIS A 110 0.10 17.60 1.02
N PHE A 111 0.13 16.26 1.06
CA PHE A 111 0.29 15.36 -0.07
C PHE A 111 -0.76 14.24 0.01
N PRO A 112 -2.03 14.53 -0.35
CA PRO A 112 -3.15 13.58 -0.20
C PRO A 112 -3.16 12.44 -1.24
N ILE A 113 -2.26 12.46 -2.22
CA ILE A 113 -2.17 11.47 -3.30
C ILE A 113 -0.93 10.63 -3.09
N GLU A 114 -1.12 9.32 -2.97
CA GLU A 114 -0.06 8.33 -2.91
C GLU A 114 0.06 7.60 -4.27
N ILE A 115 1.30 7.42 -4.74
CA ILE A 115 1.60 6.77 -6.01
C ILE A 115 2.52 5.57 -5.74
N ASP A 116 1.98 4.37 -5.91
CA ASP A 116 2.73 3.14 -5.73
C ASP A 116 3.29 2.66 -7.06
N THR A 117 4.61 2.44 -7.09
CA THR A 117 5.31 1.81 -8.22
C THR A 117 6.27 0.75 -7.71
N VAL A 118 6.46 -0.32 -8.48
CA VAL A 118 7.29 -1.47 -8.08
C VAL A 118 8.38 -1.72 -9.10
N ASP A 119 9.61 -1.83 -8.62
CA ASP A 119 10.78 -2.18 -9.43
C ASP A 119 11.34 -3.54 -9.01
N TYR A 120 11.78 -4.32 -10.01
CA TYR A 120 12.22 -5.70 -9.82
C TYR A 120 13.68 -5.85 -10.26
N VAL A 121 14.51 -6.40 -9.37
CA VAL A 121 15.92 -6.70 -9.64
C VAL A 121 16.09 -8.22 -9.69
N SER A 122 16.61 -8.74 -10.80
CA SER A 122 16.81 -10.17 -11.01
C SER A 122 18.15 -10.43 -11.70
N SER A 123 18.74 -11.60 -11.46
CA SER A 123 19.95 -12.02 -12.16
C SER A 123 19.61 -12.48 -13.58
N GLY A 124 20.22 -11.87 -14.59
CA GLY A 124 20.04 -12.27 -15.99
C GLY A 124 20.49 -11.17 -16.97
N PRO A 125 20.53 -11.48 -18.28
CA PRO A 125 20.91 -10.49 -19.29
C PRO A 125 19.80 -9.46 -19.57
N SER A 126 18.54 -9.80 -19.32
CA SER A 126 17.40 -8.90 -19.53
C SER A 126 16.99 -8.23 -18.23
N ILE A 127 16.90 -6.91 -18.25
CA ILE A 127 16.38 -6.09 -17.15
C ILE A 127 14.86 -5.86 -17.25
N ARG A 128 14.21 -6.36 -18.30
CA ARG A 128 12.80 -6.07 -18.58
C ARG A 128 11.90 -6.92 -17.68
N ASN A 129 10.97 -6.26 -16.98
CA ASN A 129 9.91 -6.93 -16.24
C ASN A 129 8.56 -6.28 -16.58
N PRO A 130 7.58 -7.02 -17.15
CA PRO A 130 6.29 -6.46 -17.54
C PRO A 130 5.46 -5.96 -16.34
N LYS A 131 5.71 -6.46 -15.13
CA LYS A 131 5.00 -6.03 -13.91
C LYS A 131 5.40 -4.62 -13.45
N ALA A 132 6.58 -4.14 -13.83
CA ALA A 132 7.08 -2.82 -13.44
C ALA A 132 6.33 -1.64 -14.06
N ARG A 133 5.45 -1.89 -15.06
CA ARG A 133 4.66 -0.84 -15.71
C ARG A 133 3.44 -0.40 -14.89
N GLN A 134 3.01 -1.22 -13.93
CA GLN A 134 1.81 -0.97 -13.14
C GLN A 134 2.00 0.25 -12.23
N VAL A 135 0.99 1.13 -12.20
CA VAL A 135 0.92 2.28 -11.30
C VAL A 135 -0.38 2.22 -10.53
N THR A 136 -0.31 2.39 -9.22
CA THR A 136 -1.49 2.51 -8.36
C THR A 136 -1.53 3.91 -7.77
N LEU A 137 -2.63 4.62 -7.97
CA LEU A 137 -2.91 5.91 -7.35
C LEU A 137 -3.92 5.68 -6.23
N ARG A 138 -3.61 6.17 -5.03
CA ARG A 138 -4.50 6.16 -3.87
C ARG A 138 -4.75 7.59 -3.41
N VAL A 139 -6.01 7.95 -3.19
CA VAL A 139 -6.39 9.27 -2.70
C VAL A 139 -7.60 9.15 -1.78
N ASN A 140 -7.56 9.87 -0.66
CA ASN A 140 -8.67 9.97 0.27
C ASN A 140 -9.72 10.95 -0.28
N CYS A 141 -10.97 10.49 -0.44
CA CYS A 141 -12.04 11.30 -1.01
C CYS A 141 -12.37 12.54 -0.15
N SER A 142 -12.19 12.47 1.17
CA SER A 142 -12.37 13.62 2.08
C SER A 142 -11.36 14.76 1.85
N ARG A 143 -10.23 14.48 1.18
CA ARG A 143 -9.22 15.51 0.86
C ARG A 143 -9.52 16.21 -0.46
N LEU A 144 -10.43 15.67 -1.28
CA LEU A 144 -10.87 16.28 -2.52
C LEU A 144 -11.98 17.31 -2.22
N ASN A 145 -11.97 18.43 -2.96
CA ASN A 145 -13.03 19.43 -2.85
C ASN A 145 -14.28 18.94 -3.60
N LEU A 146 -15.09 18.12 -2.93
CA LEU A 146 -16.33 17.53 -3.46
C LEU A 146 -17.49 17.92 -2.55
N ASP A 147 -18.64 18.25 -3.14
CA ASP A 147 -19.90 18.39 -2.41
C ASP A 147 -20.60 17.02 -2.24
N ASP A 148 -21.77 17.00 -1.59
CA ASP A 148 -22.52 15.75 -1.35
C ASP A 148 -22.94 15.06 -2.67
N HIS A 149 -23.34 15.86 -3.66
CA HIS A 149 -23.71 15.37 -4.99
C HIS A 149 -22.52 14.72 -5.70
N ALA A 150 -21.40 15.45 -5.82
CA ALA A 150 -20.21 15.01 -6.50
C ALA A 150 -19.57 13.81 -5.79
N LYS A 151 -19.54 13.79 -4.45
CA LYS A 151 -19.03 12.63 -3.70
C LYS A 151 -19.86 11.37 -3.97
N LYS A 152 -21.19 11.45 -3.87
CA LYS A 152 -22.09 10.31 -4.15
C LYS A 152 -22.01 9.86 -5.62
N LYS A 153 -21.96 10.81 -6.56
CA LYS A 153 -21.80 10.50 -7.99
C LYS A 153 -20.44 9.84 -8.27
N LEU A 154 -19.36 10.36 -7.70
CA LEU A 154 -18.01 9.81 -7.84
C LEU A 154 -17.96 8.36 -7.35
N ILE A 155 -18.50 8.07 -6.16
CA ILE A 155 -18.53 6.72 -5.57
C ILE A 155 -19.25 5.74 -6.51
N LYS A 156 -20.38 6.14 -7.11
CA LYS A 156 -21.08 5.31 -8.09
C LYS A 156 -20.29 5.10 -9.39
N LEU A 157 -19.58 6.12 -9.88
CA LEU A 157 -18.77 6.02 -11.10
C LEU A 157 -17.56 5.08 -10.93
N VAL A 158 -16.92 5.10 -9.77
CA VAL A 158 -15.70 4.33 -9.51
C VAL A 158 -15.99 2.89 -9.06
N GLY A 159 -17.16 2.64 -8.46
CA GLY A 159 -17.62 1.33 -8.03
C GLY A 159 -16.68 0.70 -7.00
N GLU A 160 -16.24 -0.53 -7.24
CA GLU A 160 -15.39 -1.33 -6.33
C GLU A 160 -14.00 -0.74 -6.07
N ARG A 161 -13.60 0.31 -6.82
CA ARG A 161 -12.32 0.99 -6.63
C ARG A 161 -12.28 1.87 -5.38
N TYR A 162 -13.45 2.20 -4.82
CA TYR A 162 -13.58 2.99 -3.61
C TYR A 162 -13.90 2.09 -2.41
N CYS A 163 -13.20 2.31 -1.31
CA CYS A 163 -13.40 1.56 -0.08
C CYS A 163 -14.12 2.42 0.97
N LYS A 164 -15.40 2.11 1.26
CA LYS A 164 -16.24 2.90 2.20
C LYS A 164 -15.69 2.94 3.63
N THR A 165 -14.95 1.92 4.07
CA THR A 165 -14.40 1.86 5.44
C THR A 165 -13.19 2.77 5.64
N THR A 166 -12.41 3.01 4.58
CA THR A 166 -11.18 3.82 4.64
C THR A 166 -11.31 5.16 3.92
N ASP A 167 -12.40 5.38 3.19
CA ASP A 167 -12.64 6.56 2.33
C ASP A 167 -11.58 6.75 1.23
N VAL A 168 -10.88 5.66 0.85
CA VAL A 168 -9.81 5.69 -0.16
C VAL A 168 -10.30 5.22 -1.53
N LEU A 169 -10.06 6.06 -2.54
CA LEU A 169 -10.18 5.72 -3.95
C LEU A 169 -8.85 5.15 -4.46
N THR A 170 -8.90 3.95 -5.06
CA THR A 170 -7.72 3.27 -5.63
C THR A 170 -7.85 3.10 -7.15
N ILE A 171 -7.02 3.80 -7.92
CA ILE A 171 -6.95 3.69 -9.37
C ILE A 171 -5.70 2.88 -9.75
N LYS A 172 -5.90 1.68 -10.31
CA LYS A 172 -4.82 0.84 -10.84
C LYS A 172 -4.76 0.96 -12.35
N THR A 173 -3.57 1.21 -12.90
CA THR A 173 -3.33 1.36 -14.34
C THR A 173 -2.16 0.49 -14.79
N ASP A 174 -2.39 -0.30 -15.84
CA ASP A 174 -1.42 -1.24 -16.40
C ASP A 174 -1.54 -1.40 -17.93
N ARG A 175 -2.32 -0.51 -18.57
CA ARG A 175 -2.66 -0.54 -20.00
C ARG A 175 -1.48 -0.18 -20.89
N CYS A 176 -0.70 0.82 -20.51
CA CYS A 176 0.39 1.33 -21.32
C CYS A 176 1.69 0.56 -21.05
N PRO A 177 2.60 0.45 -22.05
CA PRO A 177 3.88 -0.24 -21.86
C PRO A 177 4.80 0.45 -20.84
N LEU A 178 4.78 1.78 -20.78
CA LEU A 178 5.68 2.56 -19.91
C LEU A 178 4.99 3.00 -18.62
N LYS A 179 5.72 2.92 -17.50
CA LYS A 179 5.29 3.38 -16.17
C LYS A 179 4.82 4.86 -16.20
N ARG A 180 5.56 5.74 -16.87
CA ARG A 180 5.20 7.16 -17.03
C ARG A 180 3.83 7.35 -17.68
N GLN A 181 3.52 6.57 -18.72
CA GLN A 181 2.22 6.67 -19.41
C GLN A 181 1.08 6.21 -18.51
N ASN A 182 1.27 5.15 -17.72
CA ASN A 182 0.27 4.69 -16.77
C ASN A 182 0.07 5.71 -15.62
N TYR A 183 1.14 6.37 -15.17
CA TYR A 183 1.04 7.48 -14.21
C TYR A 183 0.22 8.65 -14.78
N ASP A 184 0.56 9.13 -15.98
CA ASP A 184 -0.15 10.22 -16.65
C ASP A 184 -1.63 9.84 -16.87
N TYR A 185 -1.89 8.58 -17.22
CA TYR A 185 -3.25 8.06 -17.39
C TYR A 185 -4.02 7.96 -16.07
N ALA A 186 -3.38 7.56 -14.97
CA ALA A 186 -4.02 7.52 -13.65
C ALA A 186 -4.43 8.94 -13.20
N MET A 187 -3.55 9.92 -13.40
CA MET A 187 -3.85 11.34 -13.11
C MET A 187 -4.96 11.88 -14.01
N TYR A 188 -4.95 11.53 -15.29
CA TYR A 188 -6.03 11.86 -16.23
C TYR A 188 -7.37 11.29 -15.75
N LEU A 189 -7.42 10.01 -15.37
CA LEU A 189 -8.64 9.38 -14.87
C LEU A 189 -9.17 10.07 -13.62
N LEU A 190 -8.29 10.39 -12.66
CA LEU A 190 -8.69 11.15 -11.46
C LEU A 190 -9.29 12.51 -11.83
N THR A 191 -8.67 13.23 -12.78
CA THR A 191 -9.13 14.55 -13.23
C THR A 191 -10.50 14.48 -13.91
N VAL A 192 -10.70 13.52 -14.80
CA VAL A 192 -11.99 13.33 -15.50
C VAL A 192 -13.07 12.92 -14.52
N LEU A 193 -12.79 11.97 -13.63
CA LEU A 193 -13.74 11.55 -12.60
C LEU A 193 -14.16 12.72 -11.70
N TYR A 194 -13.21 13.56 -11.31
CA TYR A 194 -13.49 14.77 -10.54
C TYR A 194 -14.41 15.71 -11.32
N HIS A 195 -14.07 16.12 -12.55
CA HIS A 195 -14.90 17.04 -13.32
C HIS A 195 -16.28 16.48 -13.69
N GLU A 196 -16.39 15.20 -14.05
CA GLU A 196 -17.66 14.56 -14.37
C GLU A 196 -18.56 14.38 -13.14
N SER A 197 -17.97 14.26 -11.94
CA SER A 197 -18.73 14.20 -10.69
C SER A 197 -19.46 15.52 -10.37
N TRP A 198 -18.91 16.66 -10.78
CA TRP A 198 -19.52 17.99 -10.59
C TRP A 198 -20.64 18.32 -11.58
N LYS A 199 -20.68 17.66 -12.73
CA LYS A 199 -21.73 17.89 -13.72
C LYS A 199 -23.02 17.23 -13.26
N THR A 200 -24.16 17.91 -13.38
CA THR A 200 -25.47 17.31 -13.14
C THR A 200 -26.21 17.16 -14.46
N GLU A 201 -26.45 15.91 -14.86
CA GLU A 201 -27.15 15.59 -16.10
C GLU A 201 -28.67 15.45 -15.88
N GLU A 202 -29.46 15.60 -16.94
CA GLU A 202 -30.93 15.56 -16.83
C GLU A 202 -31.47 14.24 -16.28
N TRP A 203 -30.82 13.12 -16.63
CA TRP A 203 -31.20 11.79 -16.19
C TRP A 203 -31.00 11.57 -14.69
N GLU A 204 -30.17 12.37 -14.02
CA GLU A 204 -29.96 12.27 -12.57
C GLU A 204 -31.21 12.67 -11.77
N LYS A 205 -32.13 13.41 -12.39
CA LYS A 205 -33.44 13.73 -11.81
C LYS A 205 -34.36 12.52 -11.72
N ASN A 206 -34.11 11.48 -12.53
CA ASN A 206 -34.89 10.24 -12.55
C ASN A 206 -34.38 9.20 -11.54
N LYS A 207 -33.54 9.62 -10.58
CA LYS A 207 -32.99 8.75 -9.53
C LYS A 207 -34.11 8.18 -8.66
N THR A 208 -34.17 6.86 -8.57
CA THR A 208 -35.19 6.16 -7.76
C THR A 208 -34.74 5.99 -6.31
N GLU A 209 -35.67 5.64 -5.41
CA GLU A 209 -35.35 5.34 -4.01
C GLU A 209 -34.36 4.16 -3.88
N ALA A 210 -34.40 3.20 -4.81
CA ALA A 210 -33.47 2.06 -4.82
C ALA A 210 -32.02 2.46 -5.16
N ASP A 211 -31.82 3.60 -5.83
CA ASP A 211 -30.50 4.10 -6.21
C ASP A 211 -29.86 4.95 -5.10
N MET A 212 -30.63 5.29 -4.06
CA MET A 212 -30.16 6.06 -2.91
C MET A 212 -29.25 5.21 -2.03
N GLU A 213 -28.06 5.72 -1.73
CA GLU A 213 -27.08 5.04 -0.86
C GLU A 213 -27.38 5.24 0.62
N GLU A 214 -28.20 6.24 0.91
CA GLU A 214 -28.66 6.62 2.24
C GLU A 214 -30.17 6.70 2.19
N TYR A 215 -30.81 6.17 3.22
CA TYR A 215 -32.22 6.34 3.43
C TYR A 215 -32.51 7.80 3.79
N ILE A 216 -33.42 8.40 3.03
CA ILE A 216 -33.92 9.75 3.25
C ILE A 216 -35.37 9.64 3.72
N TRP A 217 -35.66 10.18 4.89
CA TRP A 217 -37.02 10.17 5.46
C TRP A 217 -38.04 10.93 4.61
N LYS A 218 -37.64 12.09 4.08
CA LYS A 218 -38.52 12.98 3.30
C LYS A 218 -39.00 12.29 2.02
N ASN A 219 -40.30 12.37 1.75
CA ASN A 219 -41.06 11.71 0.70
C ASN A 219 -41.07 10.17 0.75
N SER A 220 -40.58 9.57 1.83
CA SER A 220 -40.48 8.10 1.95
C SER A 220 -41.83 7.42 2.19
N SER A 221 -41.86 6.11 1.99
CA SER A 221 -43.02 5.27 2.35
C SER A 221 -43.36 5.33 3.84
N SER A 222 -42.35 5.43 4.71
CA SER A 222 -42.54 5.50 6.16
C SER A 222 -43.14 6.84 6.60
N GLU A 223 -42.75 7.96 5.97
CA GLU A 223 -43.37 9.27 6.22
C GLU A 223 -44.86 9.24 5.82
N LYS A 224 -45.18 8.69 4.65
CA LYS A 224 -46.57 8.57 4.20
C LYS A 224 -47.42 7.72 5.16
N ARG A 225 -46.89 6.57 5.60
CA ARG A 225 -47.58 5.67 6.54
C ARG A 225 -47.75 6.29 7.93
N THR A 226 -46.75 7.00 8.44
CA THR A 226 -46.84 7.67 9.74
C THR A 226 -47.88 8.79 9.71
N LEU A 227 -47.89 9.60 8.65
CA LEU A 227 -48.94 10.60 8.43
C LEU A 227 -50.33 9.97 8.37
N GLU A 228 -50.51 8.90 7.59
CA GLU A 228 -51.79 8.17 7.51
C GLU A 228 -52.24 7.64 8.88
N THR A 229 -51.31 7.06 9.66
CA THR A 229 -51.60 6.53 11.00
C THR A 229 -51.99 7.63 11.97
N LEU A 230 -51.25 8.74 12.00
CA LEU A 230 -51.54 9.88 12.88
C LEU A 230 -52.87 10.56 12.52
N LEU A 231 -53.21 10.63 11.22
CA LEU A 231 -54.52 11.13 10.79
C LEU A 231 -55.66 10.23 11.28
N GLN A 232 -55.49 8.91 11.26
CA GLN A 232 -56.47 7.97 11.80
C GLN A 232 -56.61 8.07 13.32
N ILE A 233 -55.51 8.21 14.05
CA ILE A 233 -55.53 8.42 15.51
C ILE A 233 -56.28 9.71 15.86
N ASN A 234 -55.97 10.82 15.18
CA ASN A 234 -56.65 12.10 15.43
C ASN A 234 -58.13 12.07 15.04
N ALA A 235 -58.50 11.33 13.98
CA ALA A 235 -59.89 11.11 13.61
C ALA A 235 -60.64 10.29 14.67
N ALA A 236 -60.00 9.27 15.25
CA ALA A 236 -60.57 8.49 16.35
C ALA A 236 -60.71 9.32 17.66
N GLU A 237 -59.82 10.29 17.88
CA GLU A 237 -59.83 11.20 19.02
C GLU A 237 -60.71 12.47 18.82
N ASN A 238 -61.46 12.59 17.71
CA ASN A 238 -62.30 13.74 17.37
C ASN A 238 -61.58 15.12 17.36
N LYS A 239 -60.28 15.16 17.04
CA LYS A 239 -59.54 16.42 16.87
C LYS A 239 -59.70 16.92 15.43
N MET A 240 -60.39 18.04 15.21
CA MET A 240 -60.58 18.60 13.87
C MET A 240 -59.36 19.39 13.37
N GLN A 241 -59.02 19.15 12.09
CA GLN A 241 -58.02 19.85 11.25
C GLN A 241 -56.62 19.91 11.84
N VAL A 242 -55.85 18.84 11.64
CA VAL A 242 -54.41 18.86 11.88
C VAL A 242 -53.67 19.12 10.58
N ASN A 243 -52.80 20.12 10.58
CA ASN A 243 -51.97 20.45 9.42
C ASN A 243 -50.81 19.43 9.31
N LYS A 244 -50.42 19.05 8.08
CA LYS A 244 -49.33 18.06 7.87
C LYS A 244 -48.02 18.49 8.51
N GLU A 245 -47.73 19.79 8.46
CA GLU A 245 -46.52 20.39 9.02
C GLU A 245 -46.51 20.33 10.55
N GLU A 246 -47.69 20.41 11.18
CA GLU A 246 -47.83 20.36 12.63
C GLU A 246 -47.64 18.93 13.16
N LEU A 247 -48.13 17.92 12.41
CA LEU A 247 -47.91 16.50 12.73
C LEU A 247 -46.44 16.07 12.55
N LEU A 248 -45.77 16.57 11.51
CA LEU A 248 -44.37 16.24 11.24
C LEU A 248 -43.41 16.97 12.19
N GLY A 249 -43.84 18.10 12.78
CA GLY A 249 -43.06 18.89 13.71
C GLY A 249 -43.12 18.41 15.17
N THR A 250 -43.87 17.35 15.48
CA THR A 250 -43.94 16.81 16.84
C THR A 250 -42.65 16.09 17.22
N LYS A 251 -42.31 16.12 18.51
CA LYS A 251 -41.07 15.49 19.00
C LYS A 251 -41.08 13.98 18.81
N GLU A 252 -42.25 13.38 18.87
CA GLU A 252 -42.46 11.95 18.70
C GLU A 252 -42.14 11.50 17.27
N VAL A 253 -42.52 12.28 16.26
CA VAL A 253 -42.20 12.01 14.85
C VAL A 253 -40.72 12.27 14.57
N GLU A 254 -40.13 13.29 15.19
CA GLU A 254 -38.69 13.56 15.07
C GLU A 254 -37.85 12.41 15.67
N ASP A 255 -38.23 11.90 16.84
CA ASP A 255 -37.59 10.74 17.48
C ASP A 255 -37.71 9.48 16.61
N TYR A 256 -38.89 9.24 16.02
CA TYR A 256 -39.12 8.14 15.08
C TYR A 256 -38.30 8.28 13.79
N GLN A 257 -38.23 9.48 13.24
CA GLN A 257 -37.43 9.78 12.05
C GLN A 257 -35.96 9.47 12.31
N LYS A 258 -35.41 9.95 13.44
CA LYS A 258 -34.01 9.71 13.82
C LYS A 258 -33.72 8.22 14.00
N SER A 259 -34.57 7.51 14.76
CA SER A 259 -34.39 6.09 15.02
C SER A 259 -34.44 5.25 13.74
N LEU A 260 -35.39 5.55 12.83
CA LEU A 260 -35.49 4.83 11.56
C LEU A 260 -34.32 5.15 10.62
N THR A 261 -33.86 6.40 10.59
CA THR A 261 -32.73 6.80 9.74
C THR A 261 -31.45 6.09 10.18
N SER A 262 -31.15 6.06 11.49
CA SER A 262 -30.02 5.30 12.03
C SER A 262 -30.18 3.80 11.76
N LEU A 263 -31.38 3.22 11.96
CA LEU A 263 -31.63 1.81 11.66
C LEU A 263 -31.35 1.45 10.19
N LYS A 264 -31.74 2.32 9.24
CA LYS A 264 -31.55 2.09 7.81
C LYS A 264 -30.14 2.37 7.31
N ASN A 265 -29.44 3.36 7.88
CA ASN A 265 -28.13 3.79 7.39
C ASN A 265 -26.95 3.14 8.14
N GLU A 266 -27.06 3.01 9.46
CA GLU A 266 -26.00 2.44 10.32
C GLU A 266 -26.15 0.91 10.44
N GLY A 267 -27.36 0.39 10.24
CA GLY A 267 -27.67 -1.04 10.24
C GLY A 267 -28.47 -1.49 11.46
N GLU A 268 -28.84 -2.77 11.43
CA GLU A 268 -29.66 -3.41 12.45
C GLU A 268 -28.81 -3.92 13.61
N ASN A 269 -28.94 -3.28 14.77
CA ASN A 269 -28.30 -3.65 16.04
C ASN A 269 -29.34 -3.62 17.17
N GLU A 270 -29.06 -4.27 18.31
CA GLU A 270 -29.99 -4.29 19.46
C GLU A 270 -30.35 -2.88 19.95
N ILE A 271 -29.38 -1.96 19.91
CA ILE A 271 -29.57 -0.56 20.29
C ILE A 271 -30.51 0.16 19.31
N THR A 272 -30.27 0.04 18.00
CA THR A 272 -31.07 0.74 16.98
C THR A 272 -32.51 0.19 16.95
N LEU A 273 -32.69 -1.12 17.14
CA LEU A 273 -34.01 -1.75 17.28
C LEU A 273 -34.75 -1.31 18.54
N SER A 274 -34.05 -1.20 19.68
CA SER A 274 -34.65 -0.74 20.94
C SER A 274 -35.09 0.72 20.86
N GLN A 275 -34.26 1.59 20.29
CA GLN A 275 -34.61 3.00 20.06
C GLN A 275 -35.81 3.14 19.10
N TYR A 276 -35.82 2.35 18.03
CA TYR A 276 -36.95 2.29 17.11
C TYR A 276 -38.23 1.86 17.83
N LYS A 277 -38.18 0.77 18.60
CA LYS A 277 -39.32 0.27 19.39
C LYS A 277 -39.89 1.33 20.34
N GLU A 278 -39.03 1.99 21.11
CA GLU A 278 -39.46 3.03 22.06
C GLU A 278 -40.05 4.25 21.36
N SER A 279 -39.49 4.68 20.22
CA SER A 279 -40.06 5.77 19.43
C SER A 279 -41.44 5.43 18.87
N VAL A 280 -41.66 4.19 18.42
CA VAL A 280 -42.97 3.73 17.92
C VAL A 280 -44.01 3.62 19.03
N LYS A 281 -43.61 3.15 20.23
CA LYS A 281 -44.51 3.10 21.39
C LYS A 281 -45.05 4.49 21.75
N ARG A 282 -44.17 5.49 21.77
CA ARG A 282 -44.55 6.90 22.02
C ARG A 282 -45.46 7.41 20.92
N LEU A 283 -45.16 7.12 19.65
CA LEU A 283 -45.96 7.56 18.51
C LEU A 283 -47.40 7.01 18.53
N LEU A 284 -47.58 5.78 19.01
CA LEU A 284 -48.88 5.09 19.05
C LEU A 284 -49.57 5.13 20.42
N ASN A 285 -49.05 5.90 21.38
CA ASN A 285 -49.56 5.99 22.76
C ASN A 285 -49.62 4.65 23.52
N PHE A 286 -48.73 3.70 23.21
CA PHE A 286 -48.64 2.45 23.96
C PHE A 286 -47.78 2.63 25.21
N THR A 287 -48.41 2.62 26.39
CA THR A 287 -47.73 2.56 27.68
C THR A 287 -47.48 1.10 28.07
N GLY A 288 -46.25 0.62 27.89
CA GLY A 288 -45.83 -0.72 28.29
C GLY A 288 -44.32 -0.86 28.36
#